data_AF-A0A0D3RWE3-F1
#
_entry.id   AF-A0A0D3RWE3-F1
#
_cell.length_a   1.000
_cell.length_b   1.000
_cell.length_c   1.000
_cell.angle_alpha   90.00
_cell.angle_beta   90.00
_cell.angle_gamma   90.00
#
_symmetry.space_group_name_H-M   'P 1'
#
loop_
_entity.id
_entity.type
_entity.pdbx_description
1 polymer ?
#
loop_
_entity_poly.entity_id
_entity_poly.type
_entity_poly.pdbx_seq_one_letter_code
_entity_poly.pdbx_strand_id
1 'polypeptide(L)'
;MSRGHRFESTLSLPVVVEDAIESLEAKEGVTRKGVSVLRHLGLYDDVDRVKDGRHIRAGRGKMRGRRYRQPRGILLVVKEPSKVRRSFANLPGVEVVAPASLNAELLAPGGDPGRLAVFSEGALEALRSW
;
A
#
# COMPACT_ATOMS: atom_id res chain seq x y z
N MET A 1 15.29 1.19 -8.52
CA MET A 1 14.59 2.30 -7.80
C MET A 1 14.20 3.44 -8.74
N SER A 2 13.67 3.16 -9.93
CA SER A 2 13.35 4.19 -10.94
C SER A 2 12.06 4.98 -10.65
N ARG A 3 11.11 4.36 -9.94
CA ARG A 3 9.78 4.93 -9.66
C ARG A 3 9.70 5.83 -8.41
N GLY A 4 10.79 5.91 -7.65
CA GLY A 4 10.91 6.81 -6.49
C GLY A 4 10.26 6.32 -5.19
N HIS A 5 9.99 5.01 -5.05
CA HIS A 5 9.63 4.42 -3.75
C HIS A 5 10.81 4.50 -2.78
N ARG A 6 10.52 4.76 -1.50
CA ARG A 6 11.53 4.81 -0.41
C ARG A 6 11.29 3.67 0.56
N PHE A 7 12.29 2.81 0.72
CA PHE A 7 12.30 1.70 1.65
C PHE A 7 13.75 1.36 1.97
N GLU A 8 13.98 0.63 3.05
CA GLU A 8 15.32 0.22 3.45
C GLU A 8 16.00 -0.63 2.36
N SER A 9 17.28 -0.35 2.07
CA SER A 9 18.03 -1.04 1.01
C SER A 9 18.28 -2.53 1.29
N THR A 10 18.09 -2.95 2.53
CA THR A 10 18.29 -4.34 2.98
C THR A 10 17.09 -5.24 2.63
N LEU A 11 15.95 -4.67 2.23
CA LEU A 11 14.75 -5.43 1.91
C LEU A 11 14.89 -6.19 0.59
N SER A 12 14.62 -7.49 0.66
CA SER A 12 14.41 -8.33 -0.52
C SER A 12 13.03 -8.07 -1.11
N LEU A 13 12.96 -7.93 -2.44
CA LEU A 13 11.71 -7.78 -3.19
C LEU A 13 11.41 -9.08 -3.95
N PRO A 14 10.14 -9.53 -4.03
CA PRO A 14 8.95 -8.95 -3.40
C PRO A 14 8.91 -9.18 -1.89
N VAL A 15 8.29 -8.25 -1.15
CA VAL A 15 8.08 -8.41 0.29
C VAL A 15 6.90 -9.37 0.50
N VAL A 16 7.18 -10.51 1.14
CA VAL A 16 6.15 -11.49 1.53
C VAL A 16 6.00 -11.43 3.05
N VAL A 17 4.77 -11.34 3.52
CA VAL A 17 4.41 -11.28 4.94
C VAL A 17 3.51 -12.46 5.31
N GLU A 18 3.65 -12.94 6.54
CA GLU A 18 2.78 -13.99 7.08
C GLU A 18 1.32 -13.56 7.11
N ASP A 19 0.41 -14.53 6.92
CA ASP A 19 -1.04 -14.32 6.99
C ASP A 19 -1.53 -13.83 8.36
N ALA A 20 -0.68 -13.91 9.39
CA ALA A 20 -0.93 -13.33 10.72
C ALA A 20 -1.27 -11.83 10.66
N ILE A 21 -0.80 -11.10 9.63
CA ILE A 21 -1.15 -9.69 9.42
C ILE A 21 -2.66 -9.48 9.21
N GLU A 22 -3.38 -10.50 8.71
CA GLU A 22 -4.83 -10.46 8.50
C GLU A 22 -5.63 -10.64 9.80
N SER A 23 -4.97 -11.11 10.86
CA SER A 23 -5.57 -11.33 12.19
C SER A 23 -5.44 -10.11 13.11
N LEU A 24 -5.02 -8.95 12.58
CA LEU A 24 -5.04 -7.68 13.28
C LEU A 24 -6.50 -7.27 13.57
N GLU A 25 -7.08 -7.82 14.63
CA GLU A 25 -8.44 -7.53 15.06
C GLU A 25 -8.65 -6.03 15.24
N ALA A 26 -9.84 -5.58 14.84
CA ALA A 26 -10.29 -4.19 14.90
C ALA A 26 -10.56 -3.72 16.34
N LYS A 27 -9.53 -3.72 17.19
CA LYS A 27 -9.54 -3.11 18.53
C LYS A 27 -8.97 -1.70 18.47
N GLU A 28 -9.17 -0.90 19.51
CA GLU A 28 -8.71 0.50 19.55
C GLU A 28 -7.23 0.63 19.14
N GLY A 29 -6.93 1.61 18.25
CA GLY A 29 -5.57 1.87 17.79
C GLY A 29 -5.05 0.98 16.65
N VAL A 30 -5.92 0.33 15.87
CA VAL A 30 -5.52 -0.54 14.73
C VAL A 30 -4.55 0.13 13.76
N THR A 31 -4.76 1.41 13.43
CA THR A 31 -3.88 2.14 12.52
C THR A 31 -2.46 2.30 13.10
N ARG A 32 -2.33 2.44 14.42
CA ARG A 32 -1.02 2.49 15.10
C ARG A 32 -0.28 1.16 14.96
N LYS A 33 -1.00 0.03 15.02
CA LYS A 33 -0.43 -1.30 14.75
C LYS A 33 0.01 -1.41 13.28
N GLY A 34 -0.81 -0.95 12.33
CA GLY A 34 -0.42 -0.89 10.91
C GLY A 34 0.85 -0.08 10.66
N VAL A 35 0.98 1.09 11.31
CA VAL A 35 2.21 1.90 11.28
C VAL A 35 3.39 1.14 11.88
N SER A 36 3.19 0.48 13.03
CA SER A 36 4.23 -0.34 13.67
C SER A 36 4.73 -1.42 12.72
N VAL A 37 3.82 -2.17 12.08
CA VAL A 37 4.17 -3.23 11.11
C VAL A 37 5.00 -2.66 9.97
N LEU A 38 4.57 -1.56 9.34
CA LEU A 38 5.33 -0.95 8.24
C LEU A 38 6.71 -0.43 8.65
N ARG A 39 6.87 0.02 9.90
CA ARG A 39 8.18 0.43 10.44
C ARG A 39 9.09 -0.76 10.68
N HIS A 40 8.58 -1.85 11.25
CA HIS A 40 9.35 -3.08 11.44
C HIS A 40 9.77 -3.70 10.10
N LEU A 41 8.93 -3.55 9.07
CA LEU A 41 9.23 -3.99 7.72
C LEU A 41 10.13 -3.00 6.94
N GLY A 42 10.52 -1.84 7.51
CA GLY A 42 11.35 -0.86 6.80
C GLY A 42 10.68 -0.18 5.59
N LEU A 43 9.34 -0.18 5.54
CA LEU A 43 8.53 0.35 4.43
C LEU A 43 7.88 1.71 4.75
N TYR A 44 7.98 2.16 6.00
CA TYR A 44 7.28 3.36 6.47
C TYR A 44 7.74 4.66 5.77
N ASP A 45 8.99 4.72 5.34
CA ASP A 45 9.54 5.87 4.59
C ASP A 45 8.77 6.16 3.30
N ASP A 46 8.17 5.14 2.67
CA ASP A 46 7.33 5.34 1.49
C ASP A 46 6.02 6.06 1.84
N VAL A 47 5.46 5.78 3.02
CA VAL A 47 4.24 6.43 3.52
C VAL A 47 4.52 7.90 3.84
N ASP A 48 5.64 8.20 4.50
CA ASP A 48 6.05 9.57 4.79
C ASP A 48 6.32 10.35 3.49
N ARG A 49 6.99 9.73 2.51
CA ARG A 49 7.14 10.31 1.16
C ARG A 49 5.80 10.67 0.53
N VAL A 50 4.79 9.79 0.61
CA VAL A 50 3.47 10.08 0.05
C VAL A 50 2.78 11.20 0.81
N LYS A 51 2.89 11.20 2.14
CA LYS A 51 2.32 12.22 3.01
C LYS A 51 2.89 13.60 2.67
N ASP A 52 4.20 13.72 2.51
CA ASP A 52 4.89 14.97 2.16
C ASP A 52 4.62 15.38 0.71
N GLY A 53 4.47 14.41 -0.19
CA GLY A 53 4.15 14.64 -1.59
C GLY A 53 2.69 15.05 -1.85
N ARG A 54 1.82 15.01 -0.83
CA ARG A 54 0.42 15.41 -0.95
C ARG A 54 0.31 16.93 -1.03
N HIS A 55 -0.19 17.43 -2.17
CA HIS A 55 -0.33 18.87 -2.41
C HIS A 55 -1.69 19.21 -3.06
N ILE A 56 -2.01 20.50 -3.08
CA ILE A 56 -3.20 21.00 -3.77
C ILE A 56 -2.96 20.91 -5.28
N ARG A 57 -3.90 20.28 -6.00
CA ARG A 57 -3.86 20.14 -7.45
C ARG A 57 -3.87 21.52 -8.12
N ALA A 58 -2.92 21.73 -9.02
CA ALA A 58 -2.86 22.92 -9.85
C ALA A 58 -4.07 23.02 -10.82
N GLY A 59 -4.41 24.24 -11.25
CA GLY A 59 -5.45 24.50 -12.23
C GLY A 59 -6.89 24.36 -11.72
N ARG A 60 -7.84 24.19 -12.65
CA ARG A 60 -9.30 24.19 -12.37
C ARG A 60 -9.81 22.90 -11.74
N GLY A 61 -9.04 21.81 -11.77
CA GLY A 61 -9.45 20.53 -11.17
C GLY A 61 -9.74 20.62 -9.66
N LYS A 62 -9.07 21.56 -8.96
CA LYS A 62 -9.30 21.81 -7.54
C LYS A 62 -10.72 22.30 -7.21
N MET A 63 -11.36 23.01 -8.16
CA MET A 63 -12.73 23.50 -8.02
C MET A 63 -13.78 22.42 -8.30
N ARG A 64 -13.40 21.33 -8.97
CA ARG A 64 -14.29 20.23 -9.35
C ARG A 64 -14.20 19.03 -8.39
N GLY A 65 -14.03 19.29 -7.09
CA GLY A 65 -13.94 18.26 -6.04
C GLY A 65 -12.63 17.46 -5.98
N ARG A 66 -11.68 17.66 -6.90
CA ARG A 66 -10.38 16.93 -6.96
C ARG A 66 -9.23 17.79 -6.44
N ARG A 67 -9.41 18.34 -5.24
CA ARG A 67 -8.50 19.36 -4.65
C ARG A 67 -7.10 18.83 -4.36
N TYR A 68 -6.97 17.58 -3.93
CA TYR A 68 -5.67 17.02 -3.57
C TYR A 68 -5.13 16.10 -4.67
N ARG A 69 -3.80 16.11 -4.84
CA ARG A 69 -3.05 15.09 -5.55
C ARG A 69 -2.05 14.49 -4.57
N GLN A 70 -1.99 13.17 -4.53
CA GLN A 70 -1.04 12.43 -3.70
C GLN A 70 -0.28 11.43 -4.58
N PRO A 71 1.01 11.18 -4.32
CA PRO A 71 1.74 10.08 -4.92
C PRO A 71 1.10 8.73 -4.57
N ARG A 72 1.33 7.72 -5.41
CA ARG A 72 1.00 6.33 -5.08
C ARG A 72 2.15 5.75 -4.25
N GLY A 73 1.80 5.05 -3.17
CA GLY A 73 2.75 4.37 -2.31
C GLY A 73 2.59 2.85 -2.41
N ILE A 74 2.63 2.20 -1.26
CA ILE A 74 2.58 0.76 -1.10
C ILE A 74 1.27 0.17 -1.62
N LEU A 75 1.36 -0.96 -2.32
CA LEU A 75 0.24 -1.85 -2.62
C LEU A 75 0.34 -3.08 -1.72
N LEU A 76 -0.67 -3.32 -0.89
CA LEU A 76 -0.78 -4.48 -0.03
C LEU A 76 -1.80 -5.46 -0.63
N VAL A 77 -1.33 -6.64 -1.00
CA VAL A 77 -2.15 -7.70 -1.58
C VAL A 77 -2.36 -8.78 -0.51
N VAL A 78 -3.61 -8.94 -0.08
CA VAL A 78 -4.00 -9.83 1.03
C VAL A 78 -5.23 -10.64 0.64
N LYS A 79 -5.39 -11.84 1.19
CA LYS A 79 -6.49 -12.74 0.84
C LYS A 79 -7.84 -12.15 1.25
N GLU A 80 -7.93 -11.67 2.48
CA GLU A 80 -9.13 -11.04 3.02
C GLU A 80 -8.91 -9.54 3.31
N PRO A 81 -9.07 -8.65 2.31
CA PRO A 81 -8.82 -7.23 2.48
C PRO A 81 -9.76 -6.59 3.51
N SER A 82 -10.95 -7.12 3.75
CA SER A 82 -11.91 -6.52 4.69
C SER A 82 -11.38 -6.44 6.13
N LYS A 83 -10.59 -7.43 6.56
CA LYS A 83 -9.95 -7.49 7.89
C LYS A 83 -8.82 -6.48 8.02
N VAL A 84 -8.01 -6.34 6.97
CA VAL A 84 -6.78 -5.54 6.94
C VAL A 84 -7.05 -4.06 6.63
N ARG A 85 -8.11 -3.77 5.87
CA ARG A 85 -8.41 -2.42 5.36
C ARG A 85 -8.53 -1.38 6.48
N ARG A 86 -9.08 -1.72 7.64
CA ARG A 86 -9.19 -0.77 8.77
C ARG A 86 -7.81 -0.32 9.30
N SER A 87 -6.81 -1.20 9.25
CA SER A 87 -5.46 -0.93 9.74
C SER A 87 -4.68 0.00 8.81
N PHE A 88 -4.88 -0.14 7.50
CA PHE A 88 -4.04 0.52 6.49
C PHE A 88 -4.75 1.59 5.66
N ALA A 89 -6.09 1.61 5.57
CA ALA A 89 -6.81 2.51 4.67
C ALA A 89 -6.68 4.01 5.02
N ASN A 90 -6.34 4.34 6.26
CA ASN A 90 -6.11 5.72 6.66
C ASN A 90 -4.66 6.19 6.42
N LEU A 91 -3.76 5.28 5.99
CA LEU A 91 -2.38 5.62 5.69
C LEU A 91 -2.27 6.23 4.29
N PRO A 92 -1.59 7.38 4.13
CA PRO A 92 -1.39 8.00 2.82
C PRO A 92 -0.70 7.05 1.83
N GLY A 93 -1.28 6.89 0.65
CA GLY A 93 -0.68 6.13 -0.46
C GLY A 93 -0.71 4.61 -0.34
N VAL A 94 -1.24 4.06 0.77
CA VAL A 94 -1.37 2.62 0.95
C VAL A 94 -2.72 2.16 0.40
N GLU A 95 -2.67 1.17 -0.49
CA GLU A 95 -3.87 0.51 -1.04
C GLU A 95 -3.88 -0.96 -0.67
N VAL A 96 -5.03 -1.47 -0.23
CA VAL A 96 -5.23 -2.87 0.16
C VAL A 96 -6.18 -3.51 -0.83
N VAL A 97 -5.77 -4.63 -1.44
CA VAL A 97 -6.49 -5.29 -2.54
C VAL A 97 -6.43 -6.81 -2.40
N ALA A 98 -7.48 -7.51 -2.85
CA ALA A 98 -7.49 -8.97 -2.95
C ALA A 98 -6.80 -9.45 -4.24
N PRO A 99 -6.17 -10.64 -4.26
CA PRO A 99 -5.60 -11.25 -5.46
C PRO A 99 -6.53 -11.20 -6.68
N ALA A 100 -7.81 -11.54 -6.51
CA ALA A 100 -8.80 -11.54 -7.59
C ALA A 100 -9.15 -10.15 -8.15
N SER A 101 -8.84 -9.08 -7.41
CA SER A 101 -9.09 -7.68 -7.80
C SER A 101 -7.83 -6.97 -8.29
N LEU A 102 -6.72 -7.69 -8.44
CA LEU A 102 -5.47 -7.15 -8.94
C LEU A 102 -5.63 -6.74 -10.42
N ASN A 103 -5.18 -5.54 -10.78
CA ASN A 103 -5.26 -5.05 -12.15
C ASN A 103 -4.03 -4.20 -12.52
N ALA A 104 -3.89 -3.91 -13.82
CA ALA A 104 -2.76 -3.16 -14.35
C ALA A 104 -2.66 -1.73 -13.76
N GLU A 105 -3.78 -1.07 -13.46
CA GLU A 105 -3.77 0.27 -12.88
C GLU A 105 -3.24 0.29 -11.44
N LEU A 106 -3.47 -0.77 -10.69
CA LEU A 106 -2.97 -0.93 -9.33
C LEU A 106 -1.47 -1.25 -9.31
N LEU A 107 -1.01 -2.11 -10.22
CA LEU A 107 0.41 -2.50 -10.34
C LEU A 107 1.26 -1.40 -11.01
N ALA A 108 0.72 -0.73 -12.02
CA ALA A 108 1.40 0.29 -12.81
C ALA A 108 0.55 1.57 -12.93
N PRO A 109 0.28 2.30 -11.81
CA PRO A 109 -0.50 3.53 -11.88
C PRO A 109 0.15 4.56 -12.82
N GLY A 110 -0.62 5.05 -13.79
CA GLY A 110 -0.12 5.98 -14.82
C GLY A 110 0.74 5.32 -15.91
N GLY A 111 0.73 3.99 -16.02
CA GLY A 111 1.50 3.24 -17.02
C GLY A 111 2.96 3.00 -16.66
N ASP A 112 3.39 3.39 -15.46
CA ASP A 112 4.76 3.20 -14.97
C ASP A 112 4.85 1.95 -14.08
N PRO A 113 5.56 0.88 -14.51
CA PRO A 113 5.63 -0.39 -13.77
C PRO A 113 6.54 -0.31 -12.53
N GLY A 114 6.44 -1.33 -11.67
CA GLY A 114 7.32 -1.45 -10.49
C GLY A 114 6.80 -0.66 -9.29
N ARG A 115 5.51 -0.77 -8.97
CA ARG A 115 4.98 -0.33 -7.67
C ARG A 115 5.54 -1.21 -6.56
N LEU A 116 5.85 -0.61 -5.41
CA LEU A 116 6.20 -1.36 -4.21
C LEU A 116 4.99 -2.17 -3.74
N ALA A 117 5.05 -3.49 -3.93
CA ALA A 117 4.00 -4.44 -3.59
C ALA A 117 4.44 -5.35 -2.44
N VAL A 118 3.54 -5.53 -1.48
CA VAL A 118 3.66 -6.43 -0.34
C VAL A 118 2.57 -7.48 -0.46
N PHE A 119 2.93 -8.76 -0.39
CA PHE A 119 1.99 -9.88 -0.54
C PHE A 119 1.89 -10.64 0.77
N SER A 120 0.68 -11.03 1.17
CA SER A 120 0.56 -12.10 2.17
C SER A 120 0.88 -13.45 1.54
N GLU A 121 1.33 -14.40 2.34
CA GLU A 121 1.63 -15.77 1.90
C GLU A 121 0.40 -16.40 1.21
N GLY A 122 -0.77 -16.33 1.85
CA GLY A 122 -2.02 -16.86 1.29
C GLY A 122 -2.49 -16.12 0.04
N ALA A 123 -2.17 -14.82 -0.10
CA ALA A 123 -2.41 -14.08 -1.34
C ALA A 123 -1.50 -14.55 -2.47
N LEU A 124 -0.22 -14.82 -2.18
CA LEU A 124 0.75 -15.29 -3.16
C LEU A 124 0.41 -16.72 -3.63
N GLU A 125 -0.03 -17.59 -2.72
CA GLU A 125 -0.52 -18.92 -3.06
C GLU A 125 -1.74 -18.86 -3.98
N ALA A 126 -2.71 -17.99 -3.67
CA ALA A 126 -3.89 -17.80 -4.50
C ALA A 126 -3.52 -17.35 -5.93
N LEU A 127 -2.53 -16.46 -6.06
CA LEU A 127 -2.02 -16.02 -7.37
C LEU A 127 -1.27 -17.13 -8.13
N ARG A 128 -0.62 -18.06 -7.43
CA ARG A 128 0.05 -19.22 -8.05
C ARG A 128 -0.93 -20.30 -8.51
N SER A 129 -2.08 -20.40 -7.85
CA SER A 129 -3.13 -21.37 -8.20
C SER A 129 -4.03 -20.94 -9.35
N TRP A 130 -3.69 -19.82 -10.01
CA TRP A 130 -4.48 -19.21 -11.08
C TRP A 130 -4.03 -19.67 -12.47
#